data_AF-A0A7W1B846-F1
#
_entry.id   AF-A0A7W1B846-F1
#
_cell.length_a   1.000
_cell.length_b   1.000
_cell.length_c   1.000
_cell.angle_alpha   90.00
_cell.angle_beta   90.00
_cell.angle_gamma   90.00
#
_symmetry.space_group_name_H-M   'P 1'
#
loop_
_entity.id
_entity.type
_entity.pdbx_description
1 polymer ?
#
loop_
_entity_poly.entity_id
_entity_poly.type
_entity_poly.pdbx_seq_one_letter_code
_entity_poly.pdbx_strand_id
1 'polypeptide(L)'
;MVEALPIEPTPTMAVEPPQPQQPPAPDPAKVKADLLAMEIAAFENAKPVFDKYCASCHSKGQKGAKPKTLEHFDMSTYPFGGHHAMELGKEIREVLAIGGGKPTMPKNKPGAVKGDELAAIAAWADAFDASHAGGAHEGHGPAHDSGHKH
;
A
#
# COMPACT_ATOMS: atom_id res chain seq x y z
N MET A 1 20.41 86.64 -8.49
CA MET A 1 20.71 85.60 -7.48
C MET A 1 19.38 85.02 -7.05
N VAL A 2 19.10 83.79 -7.46
CA VAL A 2 17.94 82.99 -7.05
C VAL A 2 18.40 81.54 -7.03
N GLU A 3 18.42 80.96 -5.83
CA GLU A 3 18.52 79.54 -5.54
C GLU A 3 17.20 78.82 -5.86
N ALA A 4 17.27 77.60 -6.42
CA ALA A 4 16.33 76.49 -6.18
C ALA A 4 16.82 75.23 -6.94
N LEU A 5 17.52 74.32 -6.26
CA LEU A 5 17.09 73.00 -5.74
C LEU A 5 17.21 71.81 -6.73
N PRO A 6 17.88 70.70 -6.33
CA PRO A 6 18.07 69.50 -7.14
C PRO A 6 16.85 68.58 -7.14
N ILE A 7 16.56 68.01 -8.31
CA ILE A 7 15.56 66.96 -8.54
C ILE A 7 16.11 65.61 -8.08
N GLU A 8 15.44 64.97 -7.12
CA GLU A 8 15.74 63.61 -6.66
C GLU A 8 15.30 62.57 -7.69
N PRO A 9 16.06 61.46 -7.90
CA PRO A 9 15.61 60.35 -8.72
C PRO A 9 14.58 59.50 -7.97
N THR A 10 13.45 59.24 -8.61
CA THR A 10 12.44 58.30 -8.12
C THR A 10 12.96 56.86 -8.17
N PRO A 11 12.73 56.03 -7.12
CA PRO A 11 13.02 54.60 -7.20
C PRO A 11 12.00 53.91 -8.10
N THR A 12 12.47 53.35 -9.21
CA THR A 12 11.72 52.39 -10.02
C THR A 12 11.42 51.16 -9.16
N MET A 13 10.13 50.90 -8.91
CA MET A 13 9.70 49.65 -8.31
C MET A 13 9.98 48.50 -9.26
N ALA A 14 10.86 47.59 -8.84
CA ALA A 14 11.02 46.30 -9.49
C ALA A 14 9.71 45.52 -9.34
N VAL A 15 9.02 45.29 -10.46
CA VAL A 15 7.91 44.35 -10.52
C VAL A 15 8.52 42.95 -10.37
N GLU A 16 8.29 42.33 -9.21
CA GLU A 16 8.62 40.94 -8.97
C GLU A 16 7.85 40.07 -9.99
N PRO A 17 8.52 39.19 -10.75
CA PRO A 17 7.83 38.30 -11.68
C PRO A 17 6.85 37.39 -10.91
N PRO A 18 5.63 37.16 -11.41
CA PRO A 18 4.65 36.34 -10.72
C PRO A 18 5.23 34.94 -10.48
N GLN A 19 5.27 34.52 -9.22
CA GLN A 19 5.64 33.16 -8.88
C GLN A 19 4.71 32.17 -9.62
N PRO A 20 5.24 31.10 -10.23
CA PRO A 20 4.41 30.05 -10.80
C PRO A 20 3.49 29.52 -9.71
N GLN A 21 2.18 29.65 -9.89
CA GLN A 21 1.21 29.05 -8.98
C GLN A 21 1.45 27.55 -8.96
N GLN A 22 1.82 26.99 -7.80
CA GLN A 22 1.90 25.55 -7.63
C GLN A 22 0.51 24.96 -7.90
N PRO A 23 0.40 23.85 -8.66
CA PRO A 23 -0.88 23.20 -8.88
C PRO A 23 -1.50 22.81 -7.52
N PRO A 24 -2.84 22.85 -7.39
CA PRO A 24 -3.51 22.48 -6.16
C PRO A 24 -3.14 21.05 -5.77
N ALA A 25 -2.88 20.84 -4.48
CA ALA A 25 -2.61 19.52 -3.94
C ALA A 25 -3.78 18.57 -4.26
N PRO A 26 -3.51 17.29 -4.56
CA PRO A 26 -4.57 16.32 -4.82
C PRO A 26 -5.46 16.12 -3.58
N ASP A 27 -6.75 15.88 -3.82
CA ASP A 27 -7.73 15.57 -2.78
C ASP A 27 -7.35 14.26 -2.05
N PRO A 28 -7.17 14.26 -0.72
CA PRO A 28 -6.84 13.06 0.04
C PRO A 28 -7.83 11.89 -0.16
N ALA A 29 -9.13 12.18 -0.31
CA ALA A 29 -10.14 11.15 -0.54
C ALA A 29 -9.95 10.48 -1.91
N LYS A 30 -9.56 11.27 -2.92
CA LYS A 30 -9.24 10.74 -4.25
C LYS A 30 -7.99 9.86 -4.21
N VAL A 31 -6.95 10.30 -3.51
CA VAL A 31 -5.71 9.51 -3.35
C VAL A 31 -6.00 8.16 -2.69
N LYS A 32 -6.83 8.13 -1.64
CA LYS A 32 -7.25 6.87 -0.99
C LYS A 32 -8.02 5.94 -1.92
N ALA A 33 -8.96 6.49 -2.68
CA ALA A 33 -9.74 5.72 -3.66
C ALA A 33 -8.85 5.14 -4.77
N ASP A 34 -7.91 5.93 -5.27
CA ASP A 34 -6.95 5.51 -6.31
C ASP A 34 -6.04 4.39 -5.78
N LEU A 35 -5.54 4.50 -4.54
CA LEU A 35 -4.73 3.46 -3.90
C LEU A 35 -5.50 2.14 -3.71
N LEU A 36 -6.75 2.21 -3.25
CA LEU A 36 -7.59 1.02 -3.11
C LEU A 36 -7.88 0.37 -4.46
N ALA A 37 -8.14 1.17 -5.49
CA ALA A 37 -8.35 0.67 -6.85
C ALA A 37 -7.10 -0.01 -7.41
N MET A 38 -5.91 0.55 -7.15
CA MET A 38 -4.64 -0.07 -7.54
C MET A 38 -4.41 -1.41 -6.83
N GLU A 39 -4.68 -1.49 -5.53
CA GLU A 39 -4.60 -2.74 -4.79
C GLU A 39 -5.56 -3.80 -5.34
N ILE A 40 -6.83 -3.45 -5.56
CA ILE A 40 -7.83 -4.38 -6.10
C ILE A 40 -7.40 -4.87 -7.48
N ALA A 41 -6.94 -3.98 -8.37
CA ALA A 41 -6.46 -4.38 -9.69
C ALA A 41 -5.24 -5.33 -9.60
N ALA A 42 -4.32 -5.07 -8.67
CA ALA A 42 -3.17 -5.94 -8.44
C ALA A 42 -3.60 -7.30 -7.86
N PHE A 43 -4.60 -7.32 -6.97
CA PHE A 43 -5.18 -8.54 -6.43
C PHE A 43 -5.81 -9.40 -7.53
N GLU A 44 -6.65 -8.82 -8.39
CA GLU A 44 -7.29 -9.55 -9.49
C GLU A 44 -6.25 -10.15 -10.46
N ASN A 45 -5.16 -9.44 -10.72
CA ASN A 45 -4.04 -9.95 -11.52
C ASN A 45 -3.29 -11.10 -10.82
N ALA A 46 -3.08 -11.00 -9.51
CA ALA A 46 -2.40 -12.03 -8.71
C ALA A 46 -3.30 -13.21 -8.32
N LYS A 47 -4.62 -13.06 -8.43
CA LYS A 47 -5.63 -14.02 -7.97
C LYS A 47 -5.43 -15.44 -8.52
N PRO A 48 -5.14 -15.66 -9.82
CA PRO A 48 -4.88 -17.01 -10.33
C PRO A 48 -3.68 -17.68 -9.65
N VAL A 49 -2.68 -16.89 -9.24
CA VAL A 49 -1.48 -17.39 -8.54
C VAL A 49 -1.83 -17.75 -7.11
N PHE A 50 -2.60 -16.91 -6.41
CA PHE A 50 -3.12 -17.20 -5.07
C PHE A 50 -3.98 -18.47 -5.08
N ASP A 51 -4.89 -18.61 -6.03
CA ASP A 51 -5.77 -19.77 -6.15
C ASP A 51 -4.97 -21.06 -6.44
N LYS A 52 -3.95 -20.96 -7.30
CA LYS A 52 -3.11 -22.10 -7.69
C LYS A 52 -2.18 -22.59 -6.58
N TYR A 53 -1.55 -21.69 -5.82
CA TYR A 53 -0.47 -22.04 -4.89
C TYR A 53 -0.83 -21.88 -3.42
N CYS A 54 -1.78 -21.00 -3.07
CA CYS A 54 -2.05 -20.60 -1.69
C CYS A 54 -3.38 -21.18 -1.18
N ALA A 55 -4.43 -21.18 -2.01
CA ALA A 55 -5.80 -21.50 -1.59
C ALA A 55 -5.96 -22.90 -0.97
N SER A 56 -5.21 -23.90 -1.45
CA SER A 56 -5.29 -25.27 -0.93
C SER A 56 -5.03 -25.40 0.58
N CYS A 57 -4.29 -24.43 1.16
CA CYS A 57 -3.98 -24.35 2.60
C CYS A 57 -4.62 -23.15 3.30
N HIS A 58 -4.91 -22.07 2.57
CA HIS A 58 -5.35 -20.79 3.15
C HIS A 58 -6.82 -20.43 2.85
N SER A 59 -7.59 -21.29 2.17
CA SER A 59 -9.04 -21.08 1.96
C SER A 59 -9.88 -22.12 2.72
N LYS A 60 -10.99 -21.68 3.32
CA LYS A 60 -11.96 -22.53 4.01
C LYS A 60 -12.49 -23.63 3.10
N GLY A 61 -12.69 -24.81 3.68
CA GLY A 61 -13.19 -25.99 2.96
C GLY A 61 -12.15 -26.71 2.10
N GLN A 62 -10.92 -26.21 2.00
CA GLN A 62 -9.85 -26.89 1.28
C GLN A 62 -9.17 -27.98 2.12
N LYS A 63 -8.70 -29.03 1.45
CA LYS A 63 -8.11 -30.22 2.10
C LYS A 63 -6.90 -29.89 3.00
N GLY A 64 -6.11 -28.87 2.65
CA GLY A 64 -4.95 -28.43 3.42
C GLY A 64 -5.26 -27.36 4.48
N ALA A 65 -6.50 -26.85 4.53
CA ALA A 65 -6.88 -25.74 5.39
C ALA A 65 -7.05 -26.21 6.84
N LYS A 66 -6.09 -25.82 7.68
CA LYS A 66 -6.10 -26.11 9.12
C LYS A 66 -6.55 -24.86 9.88
N PRO A 67 -7.24 -25.00 11.03
CA PRO A 67 -7.67 -23.85 11.84
C PRO A 67 -6.54 -22.85 12.09
N LYS A 68 -5.39 -23.33 12.58
CA LYS A 68 -4.20 -22.49 12.83
C LYS A 68 -3.67 -21.77 11.60
N THR A 69 -3.79 -22.38 10.41
CA THR A 69 -3.33 -21.76 9.17
C THR A 69 -4.27 -20.64 8.75
N LEU A 70 -5.58 -20.86 8.86
CA LEU A 70 -6.61 -19.85 8.57
C LEU A 70 -6.62 -18.72 9.62
N GLU A 71 -6.35 -19.03 10.89
CA GLU A 71 -6.17 -18.02 11.93
C GLU A 71 -4.99 -17.10 11.64
N HIS A 72 -3.91 -17.60 11.01
CA HIS A 72 -2.77 -16.77 10.62
C HIS A 72 -3.06 -15.99 9.34
N PHE A 73 -3.61 -16.67 8.33
CA PHE A 73 -3.90 -16.11 7.02
C PHE A 73 -5.07 -16.87 6.37
N ASP A 74 -6.20 -16.18 6.22
CA ASP A 74 -7.40 -16.67 5.55
C ASP A 74 -7.64 -15.89 4.24
N MET A 75 -7.56 -16.60 3.12
CA MET A 75 -7.83 -16.07 1.78
C MET A 75 -9.17 -16.55 1.20
N SER A 76 -10.12 -16.96 2.05
CA SER A 76 -11.46 -17.36 1.60
C SER A 76 -12.27 -16.21 0.99
N THR A 77 -11.94 -14.98 1.38
CA THR A 77 -12.58 -13.74 0.92
C THR A 77 -11.52 -12.69 0.65
N TYR A 78 -11.91 -11.65 -0.09
CA TYR A 78 -11.12 -10.42 -0.18
C TYR A 78 -11.90 -9.27 0.50
N PRO A 79 -11.25 -8.40 1.30
CA PRO A 79 -9.84 -8.46 1.72
C PRO A 79 -9.53 -9.73 2.53
N PHE A 80 -8.26 -10.11 2.53
CA PHE A 80 -7.79 -11.28 3.26
C PHE A 80 -7.94 -11.09 4.77
N GLY A 81 -8.23 -12.19 5.47
CA GLY A 81 -8.38 -12.21 6.92
C GLY A 81 -7.23 -12.94 7.62
N GLY A 82 -7.40 -13.10 8.94
CA GLY A 82 -6.40 -13.73 9.82
C GLY A 82 -5.68 -12.70 10.68
N HIS A 83 -4.89 -13.21 11.63
CA HIS A 83 -4.18 -12.42 12.63
C HIS A 83 -3.15 -11.47 12.00
N HIS A 84 -2.51 -11.90 10.90
CA HIS A 84 -1.52 -11.10 10.20
C HIS A 84 -2.09 -10.35 8.99
N ALA A 85 -3.42 -10.20 8.89
CA ALA A 85 -4.07 -9.59 7.72
C ALA A 85 -3.45 -8.23 7.33
N MET A 86 -3.15 -7.38 8.31
CA MET A 86 -2.56 -6.04 8.10
C MET A 86 -1.08 -6.08 7.70
N GLU A 87 -0.38 -7.19 7.94
CA GLU A 87 1.05 -7.36 7.66
C GLU A 87 1.30 -8.32 6.48
N LEU A 88 0.25 -8.69 5.73
CA LEU A 88 0.33 -9.74 4.71
C LEU A 88 1.35 -9.46 3.62
N GLY A 89 1.49 -8.20 3.20
CA GLY A 89 2.51 -7.81 2.23
C GLY A 89 3.92 -8.21 2.69
N LYS A 90 4.26 -7.95 3.95
CA LYS A 90 5.55 -8.34 4.54
C LYS A 90 5.69 -9.86 4.63
N GLU A 91 4.69 -10.53 5.21
CA GLU A 91 4.74 -11.99 5.42
C GLU A 91 4.86 -12.76 4.09
N ILE A 92 4.15 -12.33 3.05
CA ILE A 92 4.23 -12.95 1.73
C ILE A 92 5.61 -12.78 1.10
N ARG A 93 6.23 -11.59 1.22
CA ARG A 93 7.59 -11.38 0.74
C ARG A 93 8.59 -12.28 1.45
N GLU A 94 8.45 -12.45 2.76
CA GLU A 94 9.31 -13.33 3.55
C GLU A 94 9.18 -14.81 3.12
N VAL A 95 7.95 -15.35 3.09
CA VAL A 95 7.76 -16.79 2.81
C VAL A 95 8.02 -17.19 1.37
N LEU A 96 7.90 -16.24 0.43
CA LEU A 96 8.25 -16.43 -0.98
C LEU A 96 9.68 -16.00 -1.32
N ALA A 97 10.43 -15.48 -0.34
CA ALA A 97 11.79 -14.96 -0.53
C ALA A 97 11.88 -13.87 -1.63
N ILE A 98 10.89 -12.98 -1.69
CA ILE A 98 10.92 -11.78 -2.54
C ILE A 98 11.98 -10.84 -1.95
N GLY A 99 13.02 -10.53 -2.73
CA GLY A 99 14.20 -9.79 -2.25
C GLY A 99 15.39 -10.68 -1.87
N GLY A 100 15.26 -12.00 -1.99
CA GLY A 100 16.33 -12.97 -1.77
C GLY A 100 16.10 -13.92 -0.61
N GLY A 101 16.98 -14.90 -0.46
CA GLY A 101 16.85 -15.96 0.56
C GLY A 101 16.22 -17.24 0.02
N LYS A 102 15.73 -18.09 0.93
CA LYS A 102 15.16 -19.40 0.60
C LYS A 102 13.65 -19.39 0.82
N PRO A 103 12.83 -19.61 -0.22
CA PRO A 103 11.38 -19.66 -0.07
C PRO A 103 10.99 -20.84 0.82
N THR A 104 10.00 -20.62 1.67
CA THR A 104 9.44 -21.62 2.60
C THR A 104 8.03 -22.06 2.21
N MET A 105 7.38 -21.31 1.31
CA MET A 105 6.06 -21.61 0.76
C MET A 105 6.08 -21.80 -0.77
N PRO A 106 5.10 -22.54 -1.33
CA PRO A 106 4.14 -23.42 -0.63
C PRO A 106 4.84 -24.57 0.11
N LYS A 107 4.32 -24.98 1.28
CA LYS A 107 4.98 -25.96 2.17
C LYS A 107 5.39 -27.27 1.48
N ASN A 108 4.59 -27.75 0.54
CA ASN A 108 4.84 -28.98 -0.21
C ASN A 108 5.80 -28.80 -1.40
N LYS A 109 5.98 -27.57 -1.88
CA LYS A 109 6.86 -27.27 -3.00
C LYS A 109 7.47 -25.86 -2.86
N PRO A 110 8.38 -25.64 -1.89
CA PRO A 110 8.94 -24.31 -1.67
C PRO A 110 9.64 -23.78 -2.91
N GLY A 111 9.37 -22.51 -3.25
CA GLY A 111 9.88 -21.89 -4.46
C GLY A 111 9.16 -22.32 -5.74
N ALA A 112 7.95 -22.88 -5.66
CA ALA A 112 7.14 -23.15 -6.85
C ALA A 112 6.70 -21.87 -7.58
N VAL A 113 6.50 -20.77 -6.84
CA VAL A 113 6.13 -19.46 -7.38
C VAL A 113 7.39 -18.75 -7.89
N LYS A 114 7.48 -18.47 -9.19
CA LYS A 114 8.65 -17.86 -9.84
C LYS A 114 8.24 -16.99 -11.03
N GLY A 115 9.18 -16.21 -11.56
CA GLY A 115 9.01 -15.44 -12.79
C GLY A 115 7.80 -14.49 -12.68
N ASP A 116 6.97 -14.46 -13.71
CA ASP A 116 5.80 -13.58 -13.79
C ASP A 116 4.79 -13.84 -12.66
N GLU A 117 4.65 -15.09 -12.20
CA GLU A 117 3.76 -15.43 -11.08
C GLU A 117 4.26 -14.80 -9.77
N LEU A 118 5.58 -14.79 -9.55
CA LEU A 118 6.18 -14.13 -8.38
C LEU A 118 6.10 -12.60 -8.51
N ALA A 119 6.29 -12.08 -9.72
CA ALA A 119 6.16 -10.64 -9.99
C ALA A 119 4.72 -10.14 -9.76
N ALA A 120 3.71 -10.92 -10.13
CA ALA A 120 2.30 -10.57 -9.89
C ALA A 120 1.99 -10.49 -8.37
N ILE A 121 2.47 -11.46 -7.59
CA ILE A 121 2.31 -11.41 -6.13
C ILE A 121 3.10 -10.25 -5.51
N ALA A 122 4.31 -9.98 -5.99
CA ALA A 122 5.11 -8.84 -5.53
C ALA A 122 4.39 -7.50 -5.79
N ALA A 123 3.85 -7.32 -7.00
CA ALA A 123 3.10 -6.12 -7.36
C ALA A 123 1.84 -5.93 -6.49
N TRP A 124 1.12 -7.02 -6.18
CA TRP A 124 0.02 -6.97 -5.21
C TRP A 124 0.52 -6.58 -3.81
N ALA A 125 1.62 -7.15 -3.32
CA ALA A 125 2.14 -6.83 -2.00
C ALA A 125 2.56 -5.35 -1.90
N ASP A 126 3.15 -4.79 -2.96
CA ASP A 126 3.52 -3.37 -3.03
C ASP A 126 2.27 -2.47 -3.04
N ALA A 127 1.24 -2.82 -3.81
CA ALA A 127 -0.01 -2.07 -3.85
C ALA A 127 -0.79 -2.15 -2.53
N PHE A 128 -0.79 -3.32 -1.90
CA PHE A 128 -1.38 -3.55 -0.58
C PHE A 128 -0.70 -2.69 0.49
N ASP A 129 0.63 -2.66 0.54
CA ASP A 129 1.33 -1.83 1.52
C ASP A 129 1.11 -0.34 1.26
N ALA A 130 1.08 0.08 -0.01
CA ALA A 130 0.82 1.47 -0.38
C ALA A 130 -0.60 1.92 0.01
N SER A 131 -1.61 1.08 -0.19
CA SER A 131 -2.99 1.38 0.19
C SER A 131 -3.15 1.43 1.71
N HIS A 132 -2.49 0.55 2.46
CA HIS A 132 -2.48 0.56 3.92
C HIS A 132 -1.78 1.80 4.47
N ALA A 133 -0.57 2.11 3.97
CA ALA A 133 0.17 3.30 4.36
C ALA A 133 -0.56 4.61 4.00
N GLY A 134 -1.30 4.63 2.88
CA GLY A 134 -2.12 5.76 2.46
C GLY A 134 -3.48 5.87 3.15
N GLY A 135 -3.80 4.96 4.08
CA GLY A 135 -5.05 4.97 4.82
C GLY A 135 -6.28 4.64 3.97
N ALA A 136 -6.12 3.92 2.87
CA ALA A 136 -7.23 3.47 2.03
C ALA A 136 -8.14 2.45 2.74
N HIS A 137 -7.61 1.81 3.80
CA HIS A 137 -8.33 0.90 4.69
C HIS A 137 -8.77 1.55 6.02
N GLU A 138 -8.69 2.88 6.14
CA GLU A 138 -9.16 3.61 7.32
C GLU A 138 -10.68 3.46 7.48
N GLY A 139 -11.04 2.61 8.43
CA GLY A 139 -12.35 1.99 8.61
C GLY A 139 -12.23 0.59 9.23
N HIS A 140 -11.04 -0.03 9.13
CA HIS A 140 -10.66 -1.31 9.75
C HIS A 140 -9.43 -1.20 10.68
N GLY A 141 -9.05 0.02 11.08
CA GLY A 141 -7.96 0.24 12.03
C GLY A 141 -8.37 -0.13 13.47
N PRO A 142 -7.43 -0.62 14.31
CA PRO A 142 -7.70 -0.87 15.71
C PRO A 142 -8.05 0.46 16.39
N ALA A 143 -9.11 0.46 17.18
CA ALA A 143 -9.42 1.55 18.09
C ALA A 143 -8.31 1.67 19.15
N HIS A 144 -7.22 2.37 18.82
CA HIS A 144 -6.33 2.95 19.81
C HIS A 144 -6.91 4.31 20.21
N ASP A 145 -7.80 4.31 21.22
CA ASP A 145 -7.71 5.17 22.40
C ASP A 145 -8.97 4.96 23.27
N SER A 146 -8.81 4.32 24.42
CA SER A 146 -9.56 4.59 25.66
C SER A 146 -8.92 3.79 26.78
N GLY A 147 -8.17 4.51 27.62
CA GLY A 147 -7.54 3.93 28.80
C GLY A 147 -8.54 3.19 29.70
N HIS A 148 -8.14 2.02 30.17
CA HIS A 148 -8.67 1.46 31.40
C HIS A 148 -7.65 1.65 32.50
N LYS A 149 -7.74 2.80 33.16
CA LYS A 149 -7.57 2.85 34.61
C LYS A 149 -8.96 2.67 35.19
N HIS A 150 -9.14 1.68 36.04
CA HIS A 150 -9.88 1.74 37.31
C HIS A 150 -9.73 0.38 38.01
#